data_AF-A0AAV1KTP8-F1
#
_entry.id   AF-A0AAV1KTP8-F1
#
_cell.length_a   1.000
_cell.length_b   1.000
_cell.length_c   1.000
_cell.angle_alpha   90.00
_cell.angle_beta   90.00
_cell.angle_gamma   90.00
#
_symmetry.space_group_name_H-M   'P 1'
#
loop_
_entity.id
_entity.type
_entity.pdbx_description
1 polymer ?
#
loop_
_entity_poly.entity_id
_entity_poly.type
_entity_poly.pdbx_seq_one_letter_code
_entity_poly.pdbx_strand_id
1 'polypeptide(L)'
;MAEKFNKTEIKFSYVEKLDILIQSFQDRFSEFKKVKPLLDIFSNPFMISVENAPESMQLEIIDIQNDQDLRNKFNEGDLLNFYRFYRLIKIRTKSCA
;
A
#
# COMPACT_ATOMS: atom_id res chain seq x y z
N MET A 1 -53.03 1.40 -28.82
CA MET A 1 -52.79 0.55 -27.63
C MET A 1 -51.41 0.92 -27.12
N ALA A 2 -51.30 1.52 -25.95
CA ALA A 2 -50.01 1.94 -25.40
C ALA A 2 -49.30 0.72 -24.80
N GLU A 3 -48.14 0.36 -25.36
CA GLU A 3 -47.21 -0.59 -24.76
C GLU A 3 -46.82 -0.09 -23.38
N LYS A 4 -47.28 -0.80 -22.35
CA LYS A 4 -46.88 -0.56 -20.98
C LYS A 4 -45.45 -1.03 -20.84
N PHE A 5 -44.48 -0.14 -21.03
CA PHE A 5 -43.10 -0.41 -20.65
C PHE A 5 -43.05 -0.70 -19.15
N ASN A 6 -42.71 -1.95 -18.83
CA ASN A 6 -42.67 -2.46 -17.47
C ASN A 6 -41.49 -1.83 -16.73
N LYS A 7 -41.78 -0.78 -15.95
CA LYS A 7 -40.82 0.00 -15.15
C LYS A 7 -39.97 -0.86 -14.17
N THR A 8 -40.40 -2.09 -13.91
CA THR A 8 -39.76 -3.05 -13.00
C THR A 8 -38.54 -3.75 -13.61
N GLU A 9 -38.52 -3.90 -14.94
CA GLU A 9 -37.47 -4.65 -15.66
C GLU A 9 -36.15 -3.86 -15.78
N ILE A 10 -36.25 -2.52 -15.78
CA ILE A 10 -35.11 -1.61 -15.97
C ILE A 10 -34.28 -1.43 -14.68
N LYS A 11 -34.84 -1.77 -13.50
CA LYS A 11 -34.18 -1.58 -12.20
C LYS A 11 -33.18 -2.71 -11.87
N PHE A 12 -33.44 -3.93 -12.34
CA PHE A 12 -32.56 -5.09 -12.11
C PHE A 12 -31.21 -4.97 -12.87
N SER A 13 -31.21 -4.30 -14.03
CA SER A 13 -30.04 -4.23 -14.91
C SER A 13 -28.86 -3.40 -14.38
N TYR A 14 -29.08 -2.38 -13.52
CA TYR A 14 -27.99 -1.52 -13.06
C TYR A 14 -27.24 -2.07 -11.85
N VAL A 15 -27.95 -2.72 -10.93
CA VAL A 15 -27.34 -3.33 -9.75
C VAL A 15 -26.39 -4.44 -10.17
N GLU A 16 -26.83 -5.33 -11.06
CA GLU A 16 -25.99 -6.41 -11.61
C GLU A 16 -24.77 -5.87 -12.35
N LYS A 17 -24.91 -4.78 -13.12
CA LYS A 17 -23.78 -4.14 -13.80
C LYS A 17 -22.78 -3.53 -12.82
N LEU A 18 -23.24 -2.97 -11.70
CA LEU A 18 -22.36 -2.47 -10.65
C LEU A 18 -21.62 -3.61 -9.95
N ASP A 19 -22.29 -4.73 -9.68
CA ASP A 19 -21.65 -5.90 -9.06
C ASP A 19 -20.58 -6.51 -9.98
N ILE A 20 -20.88 -6.66 -11.28
CA ILE A 20 -19.90 -7.10 -12.29
C ILE A 20 -18.71 -6.13 -12.34
N LEU A 21 -18.98 -4.83 -12.30
CA LEU A 21 -17.92 -3.82 -12.31
C LEU A 21 -17.04 -3.96 -11.05
N ILE A 22 -17.63 -4.04 -9.86
CA ILE A 22 -16.91 -4.23 -8.59
C ILE A 22 -16.06 -5.50 -8.66
N GLN A 23 -16.62 -6.62 -9.11
CA GLN A 23 -15.88 -7.87 -9.24
C GLN A 23 -14.70 -7.73 -10.21
N SER A 24 -14.92 -7.13 -11.38
CA SER A 24 -13.85 -6.91 -12.36
C SER A 24 -12.71 -6.05 -11.82
N PHE A 25 -13.02 -5.05 -10.99
CA PHE A 25 -12.01 -4.26 -10.27
C PHE A 25 -11.28 -5.13 -9.24
N GLN A 26 -12.01 -5.89 -8.43
CA GLN A 26 -11.39 -6.75 -7.42
C GLN A 26 -10.45 -7.78 -8.03
N ASP A 27 -10.83 -8.38 -9.16
CA ASP A 27 -10.03 -9.37 -9.88
C ASP A 27 -8.80 -8.71 -10.51
N ARG A 28 -8.97 -7.58 -11.20
CA ARG A 28 -7.87 -6.83 -11.83
C ARG A 28 -6.84 -6.34 -10.82
N PHE A 29 -7.28 -5.95 -9.63
CA PHE A 29 -6.42 -5.44 -8.56
C PHE A 29 -6.16 -6.48 -7.45
N SER A 30 -6.45 -7.75 -7.69
CA SER A 30 -6.23 -8.84 -6.73
C SER A 30 -4.75 -8.96 -6.35
N GLU A 31 -3.85 -8.84 -7.33
CA GLU A 31 -2.40 -8.85 -7.11
C GLU A 31 -1.93 -7.63 -6.29
N PHE A 32 -2.56 -6.47 -6.42
CA PHE A 32 -2.22 -5.30 -5.60
C PHE A 32 -2.51 -5.54 -4.12
N LYS A 33 -3.49 -6.37 -3.78
CA LYS A 33 -3.74 -6.76 -2.39
C LYS A 33 -2.57 -7.55 -1.81
N LYS A 34 -1.84 -8.31 -2.63
CA LYS A 34 -0.63 -9.04 -2.21
C LYS A 34 0.55 -8.10 -1.98
N VAL A 35 0.62 -6.99 -2.73
CA VAL A 35 1.67 -5.97 -2.59
C VAL A 35 1.34 -4.97 -1.48
N LYS A 36 0.08 -4.88 -1.04
CA LYS A 36 -0.37 -3.95 0.00
C LYS A 36 0.49 -3.96 1.28
N PRO A 37 0.86 -5.11 1.87
CA PRO A 37 1.73 -5.11 3.05
C PRO A 37 3.08 -4.43 2.80
N LEU A 38 3.67 -4.63 1.61
CA LEU A 38 4.92 -3.98 1.21
C LEU A 38 4.72 -2.47 1.01
N LEU A 39 3.58 -2.05 0.46
CA LEU A 39 3.23 -0.63 0.33
C LEU A 39 3.00 0.03 1.68
N ASP A 40 2.38 -0.65 2.63
CA ASP A 40 2.14 -0.14 3.97
C ASP A 40 3.49 0.06 4.71
N ILE A 41 4.42 -0.88 4.58
CA ILE A 41 5.82 -0.73 5.05
C ILE A 41 6.52 0.44 4.36
N PHE A 42 6.38 0.55 3.04
CA PHE A 42 7.02 1.61 2.26
C PHE A 42 6.46 3.00 2.60
N SER A 43 5.16 3.11 2.85
CA SER A 43 4.53 4.40 3.10
C SER A 43 4.74 4.87 4.54
N ASN A 44 4.83 3.96 5.51
CA ASN A 44 5.10 4.33 6.90
C ASN A 44 5.85 3.24 7.68
N PRO A 45 7.19 3.14 7.52
CA PRO A 45 7.97 2.13 8.21
C PRO A 45 7.97 2.29 9.74
N PHE A 46 7.60 3.46 10.29
CA PHE A 46 7.59 3.73 11.73
C PHE A 46 6.31 3.31 12.46
N MET A 47 5.24 3.01 11.72
CA MET A 47 3.95 2.55 12.30
C MET A 47 3.71 1.06 12.11
N ILE A 48 4.60 0.36 11.39
CA ILE A 48 4.49 -1.09 11.19
C ILE A 48 4.99 -1.81 12.43
N SER A 49 4.18 -2.76 12.91
CA SER A 49 4.60 -3.74 13.90
C SER A 49 5.53 -4.76 13.24
N VAL A 50 6.74 -4.90 13.80
CA VAL A 50 7.83 -5.70 13.21
C VAL A 50 7.44 -7.16 13.07
N GLU A 51 6.73 -7.71 14.06
CA GLU A 51 6.25 -9.10 14.06
C GLU A 51 5.25 -9.41 12.95
N ASN A 52 4.57 -8.39 12.41
CA ASN A 52 3.62 -8.54 11.30
C ASN A 52 4.25 -8.30 9.92
N ALA A 53 5.51 -7.89 9.86
CA ALA A 53 6.24 -7.69 8.61
C ALA A 53 6.83 -9.00 8.06
N PRO A 54 7.06 -9.11 6.73
CA PRO A 54 7.78 -10.24 6.15
C PRO A 54 9.15 -10.44 6.82
N GLU A 55 9.51 -11.69 7.14
CA GLU A 55 10.76 -12.03 7.83
C GLU A 55 12.00 -11.39 7.20
N SER A 56 12.06 -11.37 5.87
CA SER A 56 13.17 -10.79 5.10
C SER A 56 13.34 -9.28 5.29
N MET A 57 12.36 -8.59 5.89
CA MET A 57 12.36 -7.14 6.11
C MET A 57 12.41 -6.76 7.59
N GLN A 58 12.21 -7.69 8.52
CA GLN A 58 12.10 -7.38 9.95
C GLN A 58 13.34 -6.65 10.50
N LEU A 59 14.54 -7.13 10.17
CA LEU A 59 15.79 -6.48 10.57
C LEU A 59 15.93 -5.07 9.96
N GLU A 60 15.56 -4.92 8.69
CA GLU A 60 15.63 -3.61 8.02
C GLU A 60 14.67 -2.60 8.65
N ILE A 61 13.47 -3.05 9.03
CA ILE A 61 12.49 -2.19 9.71
C ILE A 61 12.98 -1.81 11.11
N ILE A 62 13.56 -2.76 11.87
CA ILE A 62 14.17 -2.48 13.19
C ILE A 62 15.25 -1.39 13.06
N ASP A 63 16.15 -1.53 12.09
CA ASP A 63 17.20 -0.54 11.84
C ASP A 63 16.62 0.83 11.52
N ILE A 64 15.59 0.89 10.67
CA ILE A 64 14.92 2.15 10.31
C ILE A 64 14.24 2.78 11.53
N GLN A 65 13.54 1.99 12.34
CA GLN A 65 12.76 2.48 13.49
C GLN A 65 13.64 2.96 14.66
N ASN A 66 14.84 2.39 14.80
CA ASN A 66 15.80 2.74 15.86
C ASN A 66 16.65 3.98 15.56
N ASP A 67 16.59 4.53 14.35
CA ASP A 67 17.38 5.69 13.94
C ASP A 67 16.56 6.99 14.05
N GLN A 68 16.97 7.87 14.96
CA GLN A 68 16.31 9.16 15.18
C GLN A 68 16.47 10.14 14.01
N ASP A 69 17.60 10.09 13.30
CA ASP A 69 17.83 10.96 12.13
C ASP A 69 16.91 10.54 10.98
N LEU A 70 16.73 9.23 10.77
CA LEU A 70 15.73 8.71 9.83
C LEU A 70 14.32 9.14 10.22
N ARG A 71 13.97 9.10 11.51
CA ARG A 71 12.64 9.52 11.98
C ARG A 71 12.41 11.01 11.76
N ASN A 72 13.39 11.85 12.07
CA ASN A 72 13.33 13.28 11.80
C ASN A 72 13.16 13.55 10.32
N LYS A 73 13.93 12.84 9.46
CA LYS A 73 13.84 12.98 8.01
C LYS A 73 12.48 12.55 7.47
N PHE A 74 11.90 11.48 8.00
CA PHE A 74 10.56 11.03 7.62
C PHE A 74 9.48 12.05 7.98
N ASN A 75 9.58 12.68 9.15
CA ASN A 75 8.63 13.69 9.62
C ASN A 75 8.62 14.98 8.78
N GLU A 76 9.62 15.22 7.92
CA GLU A 76 9.59 16.30 6.93
C GLU A 76 8.52 16.07 5.84
N GLY A 77 7.97 14.86 5.73
CA GLY A 77 6.85 14.53 4.85
C GLY A 77 7.22 14.20 3.40
N ASP A 78 8.51 14.23 3.06
CA ASP A 78 9.00 13.86 1.73
C ASP A 78 9.57 12.44 1.72
N LEU A 79 8.72 11.49 1.33
CA LEU A 79 9.06 10.07 1.28
C LEU A 79 10.22 9.76 0.31
N LEU A 80 10.31 10.49 -0.80
CA LEU A 80 11.37 10.27 -1.79
C LEU A 80 12.73 10.68 -1.21
N ASN A 81 12.78 11.84 -0.56
CA ASN A 81 14.00 12.30 0.09
C ASN A 81 14.36 11.47 1.32
N PHE A 82 13.38 10.97 2.07
CA PHE A 82 13.59 9.99 3.14
C PHE A 82 14.33 8.75 2.62
N TYR A 83 13.82 8.07 1.58
CA TYR A 83 14.46 6.86 1.06
C TYR A 83 15.81 7.11 0.39
N ARG A 84 16.03 8.28 -0.19
CA ARG A 84 17.36 8.70 -0.65
C ARG A 84 18.33 8.82 0.52
N PHE A 85 17.92 9.46 1.60
CA PHE A 85 18.73 9.64 2.80
C PHE A 85 19.05 8.30 3.47
N TYR A 86 18.03 7.43 3.64
CA TYR A 86 18.21 6.07 4.13
C TYR A 86 19.23 5.28 3.29
N ARG A 87 19.13 5.35 1.96
CA ARG A 87 20.08 4.70 1.06
C ARG A 87 21.51 5.21 1.26
N LEU A 88 21.70 6.52 1.49
CA LEU A 88 23.03 7.09 1.76
C LEU A 88 23.62 6.58 3.07
N ILE A 89 22.81 6.49 4.14
CA ILE A 89 23.25 5.93 5.43
C ILE A 89 23.69 4.48 5.26
N LYS A 90 22.87 3.65 4.60
CA LYS A 90 23.14 2.22 4.40
C LYS A 90 24.41 1.94 3.59
N ILE A 91 24.76 2.82 2.64
CA ILE A 91 26.01 2.73 1.87
C ILE A 91 27.22 3.06 2.76
N ARG A 92 27.10 4.10 3.60
CA ARG A 92 28.18 4.53 4.48
C ARG A 92 28.49 3.51 5.58
N THR A 93 27.46 2.92 6.18
CA THR A 93 27.65 1.94 7.26
C THR A 93 28.22 0.61 6.77
N LYS A 94 27.88 0.16 5.55
CA LYS A 94 28.48 -1.03 4.92
C LYS A 94 29.93 -0.83 4.48
N SER A 95 30.41 0.41 4.35
CA SER A 95 31.81 0.69 3.98
C SER A 95 32.75 0.69 5.19
N CYS A 96 32.22 0.64 6.41
CA CYS A 96 32.99 0.70 7.66
C CYS A 96 33.12 -0.67 8.36
N ALA A 97 32.62 -1.74 7.74
CA ALA A 97 32.78 -3.13 8.18
C ALA A 97 33.52 -3.92 7.10
#